data_AF-A0A2H1X114-F1
#
_entry.id   AF-A0A2H1X114-F1
#
_cell.length_a   1.000
_cell.length_b   1.000
_cell.length_c   1.000
_cell.angle_alpha   90.00
_cell.angle_beta   90.00
_cell.angle_gamma   90.00
#
_symmetry.space_group_name_H-M   'P 1'
#
loop_
_entity.id
_entity.type
_entity.pdbx_description
1 polymer ?
#
loop_
_entity_poly.entity_id
_entity_poly.type
_entity_poly.pdbx_seq_one_letter_code
_entity_poly.pdbx_strand_id
1 'polypeptide(L)'
;SAKLINWLRQYGHAHTYAHAMSPPVAQQILSAMRLLDEDEGRQRLRQLRDNTHYFRDQLRRMGVVTLGHPDSPVVPVLVYTFSKMAATVERLTESNVATVGVGFPATPLNKARIRFCLSASHSRAQLERCVEAVARAVRELGLDYSRQAR
;
A
#
# COMPACT_ATOMS: atom_id res chain seq x y z
N SER A 1 14.99 -0.18 -25.51
CA SER A 1 15.79 0.12 -26.72
C SER A 1 15.90 1.63 -26.88
N ALA A 2 17.10 2.16 -27.17
CA ALA A 2 17.32 3.59 -27.40
C ALA A 2 16.45 4.15 -28.54
N LYS A 3 16.18 3.34 -29.57
CA LYS A 3 15.30 3.70 -30.69
C LYS A 3 13.87 4.03 -30.23
N LEU A 4 13.30 3.23 -29.34
CA LEU A 4 11.97 3.46 -28.78
C LEU A 4 11.93 4.72 -27.92
N ILE A 5 12.95 4.91 -27.06
CA ILE A 5 13.03 6.10 -26.19
C ILE A 5 13.09 7.37 -27.02
N ASN A 6 13.92 7.42 -28.07
CA ASN A 6 14.04 8.59 -28.94
C ASN A 6 12.78 8.84 -29.74
N TRP A 7 12.10 7.78 -30.20
CA TRP A 7 10.80 7.93 -30.85
C TRP A 7 9.76 8.55 -29.90
N LEU A 8 9.64 8.06 -28.66
CA LEU A 8 8.71 8.63 -27.68
C LEU A 8 9.03 10.09 -27.31
N ARG A 9 10.32 10.48 -27.29
CA ARG A 9 10.73 11.88 -27.06
C ARG A 9 10.30 12.80 -28.20
N GLN A 10 10.32 12.34 -29.43
CA GLN A 10 9.97 13.15 -30.61
C GLN A 10 8.46 13.19 -30.85
N TYR A 11 7.78 12.06 -30.69
CA TYR A 11 6.38 11.88 -31.10
C TYR A 11 5.38 11.86 -29.93
N GLY A 12 5.84 11.77 -28.68
CA GLY A 12 4.97 11.79 -27.52
C GLY A 12 4.52 13.20 -27.17
N HIS A 13 3.26 13.56 -27.46
CA HIS A 13 2.71 14.88 -27.11
C HIS A 13 2.87 15.25 -25.63
N ALA A 14 2.71 14.28 -24.74
CA ALA A 14 2.91 14.46 -23.30
C ALA A 14 4.37 14.77 -22.91
N HIS A 15 5.34 14.46 -23.77
CA HIS A 15 6.73 14.85 -23.57
C HIS A 15 7.03 16.20 -24.24
N THR A 16 6.61 16.38 -25.50
CA THR A 16 6.90 17.57 -26.31
C THR A 16 6.29 18.85 -25.73
N TYR A 17 5.08 18.77 -25.17
CA TYR A 17 4.37 19.93 -24.62
C TYR A 17 4.42 20.04 -23.09
N ALA A 18 5.07 19.10 -22.40
CA ALA A 18 5.20 19.18 -20.95
C ALA A 18 6.35 20.10 -20.54
N HIS A 19 6.18 20.77 -19.40
CA HIS A 19 7.27 21.47 -18.76
C HIS A 19 8.29 20.47 -18.19
N ALA A 20 9.58 20.83 -18.34
CA ALA A 20 10.64 20.07 -17.73
C ALA A 20 10.50 20.05 -16.20
N MET A 21 10.86 18.92 -15.59
CA MET A 21 10.98 18.81 -14.14
C MET A 21 12.03 19.79 -13.62
N SER A 22 11.77 20.40 -12.47
CA SER A 22 12.73 21.33 -11.87
C SER A 22 14.04 20.61 -11.53
N PRO A 23 15.21 21.27 -11.72
CA PRO A 23 16.51 20.70 -11.38
C PRO A 23 16.61 20.12 -9.95
N PRO A 24 16.11 20.77 -8.88
CA PRO A 24 16.21 20.20 -7.53
C PRO A 24 15.40 18.90 -7.37
N VAL A 25 14.23 18.79 -8.00
CA VAL A 25 13.42 17.57 -7.94
C VAL A 25 14.09 16.44 -8.71
N ALA A 26 14.67 16.74 -9.88
CA ALA A 26 15.43 15.77 -10.65
C ALA A 26 16.64 15.24 -9.85
N GLN A 27 17.38 16.13 -9.18
CA GLN A 27 18.50 15.74 -8.33
C GLN A 27 18.05 14.89 -7.13
N GLN A 28 16.92 15.23 -6.50
CA GLN A 28 16.38 14.43 -5.39
C GLN A 28 16.03 13.00 -5.83
N ILE A 29 15.39 12.84 -6.99
CA ILE A 29 15.06 11.52 -7.55
C ILE A 29 16.34 10.73 -7.84
N LEU A 30 17.33 11.35 -8.48
CA LEU A 30 18.62 10.71 -8.76
C LEU A 30 19.33 10.24 -7.48
N SER A 31 19.36 11.08 -6.45
CA SER A 31 19.96 10.74 -5.16
C SER A 31 19.20 9.59 -4.47
N ALA A 32 17.87 9.63 -4.46
CA ALA A 32 17.05 8.56 -3.88
C ALA A 32 17.27 7.22 -4.61
N MET A 33 17.35 7.22 -5.94
CA MET A 33 17.61 6.01 -6.72
C MET A 33 19.00 5.43 -6.44
N ARG A 34 20.03 6.27 -6.28
CA ARG A 34 21.38 5.82 -5.89
C ARG A 34 21.40 5.18 -4.51
N LEU A 35 20.74 5.79 -3.52
CA LEU A 35 20.65 5.25 -2.16
C LEU A 35 19.96 3.88 -2.11
N LEU A 36 19.01 3.62 -3.01
CA LEU A 36 18.34 2.31 -3.09
C LEU A 36 19.30 1.19 -3.52
N ASP A 37 20.32 1.50 -4.33
CA ASP A 37 21.34 0.56 -4.80
C ASP A 37 22.49 0.37 -3.79
N GLU A 38 22.54 1.16 -2.73
CA GLU A 38 23.53 1.04 -1.65
C GLU A 38 23.10 0.01 -0.58
N ASP A 39 24.00 -0.33 0.34
CA ASP A 39 23.72 -1.31 1.41
C ASP A 39 22.55 -0.89 2.30
N GLU A 40 22.42 0.41 2.59
CA GLU A 40 21.32 0.96 3.35
C GLU A 40 19.99 0.76 2.61
N GLY A 41 19.95 1.02 1.31
CA GLY A 41 18.79 0.76 0.46
C GLY A 41 18.38 -0.71 0.47
N ARG A 42 19.35 -1.62 0.28
CA ARG A 42 19.13 -3.07 0.39
C ARG A 42 18.58 -3.48 1.75
N GLN A 43 19.07 -2.89 2.85
CA GLN A 43 18.56 -3.15 4.19
C GLN A 43 17.12 -2.68 4.35
N ARG A 44 16.78 -1.48 3.88
CA ARG A 44 15.41 -0.94 3.91
C ARG A 44 14.45 -1.82 3.11
N LEU A 45 14.87 -2.33 1.95
CA LEU A 45 14.06 -3.26 1.14
C LEU A 45 13.78 -4.58 1.88
N ARG A 46 14.79 -5.15 2.57
CA ARG A 46 14.60 -6.34 3.41
C ARG A 46 13.62 -6.06 4.55
N GLN A 47 13.80 -4.96 5.27
CA GLN A 47 12.91 -4.57 6.36
C GLN A 47 11.45 -4.37 5.89
N LEU A 48 11.26 -3.71 4.73
CA LEU A 48 9.95 -3.53 4.13
C LEU A 48 9.28 -4.87 3.81
N ARG A 49 10.05 -5.82 3.25
CA ARG A 49 9.56 -7.17 2.97
C ARG A 49 9.15 -7.89 4.25
N ASP A 50 9.99 -7.87 5.28
CA ASP A 50 9.72 -8.55 6.55
C ASP A 50 8.51 -7.94 7.30
N ASN A 51 8.37 -6.61 7.24
CA ASN A 51 7.19 -5.89 7.72
C ASN A 51 5.93 -6.31 6.96
N THR A 52 6.04 -6.45 5.64
CA THR A 52 4.95 -6.86 4.76
C THR A 52 4.47 -8.27 5.05
N HIS A 53 5.38 -9.24 5.13
CA HIS A 53 5.03 -10.62 5.46
C HIS A 53 4.32 -10.71 6.81
N TYR A 54 4.93 -10.11 7.85
CA TYR A 54 4.34 -10.09 9.17
C TYR A 54 2.91 -9.54 9.16
N PHE A 55 2.71 -8.35 8.58
CA PHE A 55 1.40 -7.71 8.58
C PHE A 55 0.37 -8.55 7.80
N ARG A 56 0.75 -9.09 6.65
CA ARG A 56 -0.13 -9.96 5.84
C ARG A 56 -0.49 -11.25 6.57
N ASP A 57 0.45 -11.86 7.30
CA ASP A 57 0.20 -13.09 8.05
C ASP A 57 -0.74 -12.85 9.22
N GLN A 58 -0.62 -11.71 9.91
CA GLN A 58 -1.59 -11.32 10.94
C GLN A 58 -2.98 -11.11 10.36
N LEU A 59 -3.10 -10.42 9.21
CA LEU A 59 -4.39 -10.23 8.54
C LEU A 59 -5.02 -11.55 8.09
N ARG A 60 -4.21 -12.50 7.57
CA ARG A 60 -4.69 -13.83 7.20
C ARG A 60 -5.29 -14.58 8.39
N ARG A 61 -4.63 -14.54 9.56
CA ARG A 61 -5.12 -15.14 10.81
C ARG A 61 -6.44 -14.52 11.29
N MET A 62 -6.69 -13.26 10.97
CA MET A 62 -7.96 -12.58 11.29
C MET A 62 -9.11 -12.98 10.36
N GLY A 63 -8.86 -13.76 9.31
CA GLY A 63 -9.88 -14.16 8.35
C GLY A 63 -10.28 -13.06 7.36
N VAL A 64 -9.54 -11.96 7.26
CA VAL A 64 -9.82 -10.95 6.23
C VAL A 64 -9.28 -11.38 4.87
N VAL A 65 -9.98 -10.97 3.80
CA VAL A 65 -9.53 -11.27 2.43
C VAL A 65 -8.54 -10.20 1.97
N THR A 66 -7.28 -10.61 1.80
CA THR A 66 -6.21 -9.75 1.25
C THR A 66 -6.01 -10.01 -0.23
N LEU A 67 -5.69 -8.97 -1.00
CA LEU A 67 -5.41 -9.07 -2.43
C LEU A 67 -3.90 -8.89 -2.74
N GLY A 68 -3.53 -9.22 -3.97
CA GLY A 68 -2.19 -8.97 -4.50
C GLY A 68 -1.12 -9.98 -4.08
N HIS A 69 0.11 -9.74 -4.53
CA HIS A 69 1.27 -10.60 -4.28
C HIS A 69 1.67 -10.56 -2.78
N PRO A 70 2.13 -11.69 -2.19
CA PRO A 70 2.62 -11.71 -0.81
C PRO A 70 3.72 -10.69 -0.51
N ASP A 71 4.62 -10.47 -1.46
CA ASP A 71 5.76 -9.54 -1.31
C ASP A 71 5.39 -8.07 -1.60
N SER A 72 4.14 -7.78 -1.97
CA SER A 72 3.71 -6.41 -2.25
C SER A 72 3.53 -5.62 -0.94
N PRO A 73 4.25 -4.49 -0.75
CA PRO A 73 4.11 -3.65 0.44
C PRO A 73 2.78 -2.89 0.50
N VAL A 74 2.05 -2.85 -0.62
CA VAL A 74 0.67 -2.43 -0.66
C VAL A 74 -0.21 -3.64 -0.38
N VAL A 75 -0.93 -3.61 0.74
CA VAL A 75 -1.78 -4.71 1.23
C VAL A 75 -3.25 -4.24 1.20
N PRO A 76 -4.02 -4.60 0.16
CA PRO A 76 -5.43 -4.27 0.07
C PRO A 76 -6.27 -5.32 0.82
N VAL A 77 -7.13 -4.86 1.74
CA VAL A 77 -8.10 -5.68 2.49
C VAL A 77 -9.50 -5.41 1.95
N LEU A 78 -10.19 -6.44 1.47
CA LEU A 78 -11.55 -6.31 0.92
C LEU A 78 -12.57 -6.10 2.03
N VAL A 79 -13.39 -5.06 1.86
CA VAL A 79 -14.56 -4.77 2.71
C VAL A 79 -15.88 -4.85 1.94
N TYR A 80 -15.79 -4.94 0.61
CA TYR A 80 -16.88 -5.08 -0.39
C TYR A 80 -17.81 -3.89 -0.50
N THR A 81 -18.42 -3.46 0.61
CA THR A 81 -19.39 -2.35 0.62
C THR A 81 -18.76 -1.04 1.04
N PHE A 82 -19.22 0.05 0.44
CA PHE A 82 -18.73 1.41 0.71
C PHE A 82 -19.01 1.87 2.14
N SER A 83 -20.17 1.52 2.69
CA SER A 83 -20.53 1.84 4.08
C SER A 83 -19.56 1.20 5.09
N LYS A 84 -19.26 -0.09 4.91
CA LYS A 84 -18.26 -0.78 5.74
C LYS A 84 -16.85 -0.19 5.56
N MET A 85 -16.50 0.23 4.35
CA MET A 85 -15.22 0.91 4.09
C MET A 85 -15.10 2.20 4.90
N ALA A 86 -16.11 3.08 4.83
CA ALA A 86 -16.13 4.34 5.58
C ALA A 86 -16.04 4.07 7.09
N ALA A 87 -16.87 3.16 7.61
CA ALA A 87 -16.84 2.77 9.02
C ALA A 87 -15.48 2.19 9.45
N THR A 88 -14.82 1.41 8.58
CA THR A 88 -13.49 0.86 8.89
C THR A 88 -12.45 1.97 9.00
N VAL A 89 -12.46 2.95 8.08
CA VAL A 89 -11.55 4.10 8.14
C VAL A 89 -11.77 4.91 9.41
N GLU A 90 -13.02 5.15 9.78
CA GLU A 90 -13.39 5.87 11.00
C GLU A 90 -12.87 5.16 12.25
N ARG A 91 -13.15 3.85 12.43
CA ARG A 91 -12.69 3.06 13.58
C ARG A 91 -11.17 2.99 13.70
N LEU A 92 -10.48 2.89 12.58
CA LEU A 92 -9.02 2.90 12.57
C LEU A 92 -8.47 4.29 12.90
N THR A 93 -9.11 5.36 12.44
CA THR A 93 -8.75 6.74 12.77
C THR A 93 -8.94 7.03 14.26
N GLU A 94 -10.04 6.57 14.88
CA GLU A 94 -10.26 6.64 16.33
C GLU A 94 -9.16 5.89 17.12
N SER A 95 -8.57 4.87 16.51
CA SER A 95 -7.44 4.10 17.06
C SER A 95 -6.06 4.70 16.71
N ASN A 96 -6.01 5.93 16.16
CA ASN A 96 -4.81 6.60 15.68
C ASN A 96 -4.06 5.86 14.56
N VAL A 97 -4.80 5.16 13.70
CA VAL A 97 -4.27 4.46 12.52
C VAL A 97 -4.86 5.06 11.24
N ALA A 98 -4.06 5.84 10.52
CA ALA A 98 -4.47 6.41 9.24
C ALA A 98 -4.49 5.34 8.13
N THR A 99 -5.63 5.17 7.47
CA THR A 99 -5.78 4.25 6.34
C THR A 99 -6.53 4.90 5.18
N VAL A 100 -6.35 4.34 3.99
CA VAL A 100 -7.03 4.82 2.79
C VAL A 100 -8.13 3.84 2.38
N GLY A 101 -9.37 4.30 2.44
CA GLY A 101 -10.49 3.62 1.79
C GLY A 101 -10.45 3.84 0.28
N VAL A 102 -10.57 2.78 -0.50
CA VAL A 102 -10.60 2.82 -1.96
C VAL A 102 -11.92 2.25 -2.46
N GLY A 103 -12.78 3.14 -2.95
CA GLY A 103 -14.10 2.82 -3.52
C GLY A 103 -14.20 3.15 -5.02
N PHE A 104 -15.42 3.19 -5.54
CA PHE A 104 -15.70 3.68 -6.89
C PHE A 104 -15.31 5.17 -7.01
N PRO A 105 -14.73 5.64 -8.14
CA PRO A 105 -14.53 4.96 -9.43
C PRO A 105 -13.22 4.15 -9.55
N ALA A 106 -12.33 4.20 -8.56
CA ALA A 106 -11.05 3.49 -8.61
C ALA A 106 -11.21 1.96 -8.55
N THR A 107 -12.34 1.48 -8.05
CA THR A 107 -12.68 0.06 -7.93
C THR A 107 -14.17 -0.17 -8.25
N PRO A 108 -14.58 -1.36 -8.71
CA PRO A 108 -16.00 -1.69 -8.84
C PRO A 108 -16.75 -1.50 -7.52
N LEU A 109 -18.03 -1.14 -7.58
CA LEU A 109 -18.86 -0.85 -6.40
C LEU A 109 -18.89 -1.98 -5.36
N ASN A 110 -18.74 -3.24 -5.79
CA ASN A 110 -18.75 -4.42 -4.94
C ASN A 110 -17.35 -4.86 -4.48
N LYS A 111 -16.30 -4.07 -4.74
CA LYS A 111 -14.90 -4.40 -4.39
C LYS A 111 -14.22 -3.26 -3.65
N ALA A 112 -15.00 -2.52 -2.84
CA ALA A 112 -14.43 -1.54 -1.92
C ALA A 112 -13.41 -2.23 -0.99
N ARG A 113 -12.32 -1.53 -0.70
CA ARG A 113 -11.18 -2.07 0.06
C ARG A 113 -10.48 -1.01 0.87
N ILE A 114 -9.81 -1.42 1.94
CA ILE A 114 -8.86 -0.60 2.67
C ILE A 114 -7.46 -0.89 2.14
N ARG A 115 -6.70 0.14 1.77
CA ARG A 115 -5.34 0.01 1.25
C ARG A 115 -4.34 0.38 2.34
N PHE A 116 -3.64 -0.61 2.87
CA PHE A 116 -2.49 -0.40 3.74
C PHE A 116 -1.23 -0.27 2.89
N CYS A 117 -0.45 0.80 3.11
CA CYS A 117 0.85 1.00 2.47
C CYS A 117 1.92 0.89 3.55
N LEU A 118 2.69 -0.19 3.51
CA LEU A 118 3.74 -0.42 4.49
C LEU A 118 5.03 0.29 4.09
N SER A 119 5.82 0.67 5.09
CA SER A 119 7.12 1.30 4.96
C SER A 119 8.16 0.50 5.72
N ALA A 120 9.42 0.60 5.28
CA ALA A 120 10.57 0.09 6.02
C ALA A 120 10.70 0.79 7.39
N SER A 121 10.23 2.04 7.50
CA SER A 121 10.31 2.83 8.73
C SER A 121 9.33 2.40 9.82
N HIS A 122 8.34 1.55 9.53
CA HIS A 122 7.42 1.07 10.55
C HIS A 122 8.14 0.12 11.51
N SER A 123 8.05 0.40 12.80
CA SER A 123 8.55 -0.51 13.83
C SER A 123 7.59 -1.68 14.05
N ARG A 124 8.10 -2.81 14.58
CA ARG A 124 7.26 -3.97 14.90
C ARG A 124 6.12 -3.60 15.85
N ALA A 125 6.40 -2.79 16.88
CA ALA A 125 5.40 -2.31 17.83
C ALA A 125 4.32 -1.42 17.18
N GLN A 126 4.67 -0.60 16.18
CA GLN A 126 3.67 0.16 15.42
C GLN A 126 2.77 -0.77 14.60
N LEU A 127 3.34 -1.81 13.99
CA LEU A 127 2.58 -2.81 13.23
C LEU A 127 1.67 -3.62 14.15
N GLU A 128 2.13 -4.02 15.33
CA GLU A 128 1.33 -4.72 16.35
C GLU A 128 0.12 -3.89 16.79
N ARG A 129 0.31 -2.62 17.13
CA ARG A 129 -0.81 -1.72 17.46
C ARG A 129 -1.80 -1.56 16.31
N CYS A 130 -1.28 -1.45 15.08
CA CYS A 130 -2.13 -1.37 13.88
C CYS A 130 -2.94 -2.66 13.69
N VAL A 131 -2.30 -3.82 13.84
CA VAL A 131 -2.91 -5.15 13.77
C VAL A 131 -4.01 -5.30 14.83
N GLU A 132 -3.78 -4.86 16.07
CA GLU A 132 -4.80 -4.88 17.13
C GLU A 132 -6.01 -3.99 16.81
N ALA A 133 -5.77 -2.78 16.29
CA ALA A 133 -6.84 -1.88 15.86
C ALA A 133 -7.66 -2.49 14.72
N VAL A 134 -6.99 -3.11 13.74
CA VAL A 134 -7.65 -3.82 12.65
C VAL A 134 -8.45 -5.01 13.18
N ALA A 135 -7.91 -5.81 14.09
CA ALA A 135 -8.62 -6.94 14.69
C ALA A 135 -9.91 -6.50 15.39
N ARG A 136 -9.88 -5.35 16.09
CA ARG A 136 -11.06 -4.75 16.69
C ARG A 136 -12.09 -4.36 15.64
N ALA A 137 -11.70 -3.60 14.62
CA ALA A 137 -12.59 -3.18 13.54
C ALA A 137 -13.18 -4.38 12.76
N VAL A 138 -12.39 -5.43 12.53
CA VAL A 138 -12.83 -6.67 11.86
C VAL A 138 -13.94 -7.36 12.64
N ARG A 139 -13.80 -7.46 13.97
CA ARG A 139 -14.83 -8.06 14.84
C ARG A 139 -16.10 -7.22 14.91
N GLU A 140 -15.95 -5.91 15.05
CA GLU A 140 -17.10 -4.99 15.16
C GLU A 140 -17.91 -4.90 13.87
N LEU A 141 -17.24 -4.91 12.72
CA LEU A 141 -17.87 -4.71 11.40
C LEU A 141 -18.13 -6.02 10.63
N GLY A 142 -17.75 -7.17 11.20
CA GLY A 142 -17.86 -8.50 10.58
C GLY A 142 -17.18 -8.55 9.21
N LEU A 143 -15.85 -8.39 9.21
CA LEU A 143 -15.01 -8.36 8.00
C LEU A 143 -14.21 -9.66 7.77
N ASP A 144 -14.41 -10.67 8.60
CA ASP A 144 -13.77 -11.99 8.54
C ASP A 144 -14.44 -12.89 7.48
N TYR A 145 -14.35 -12.46 6.22
CA TYR A 145 -15.00 -13.14 5.10
C TYR A 145 -14.33 -14.46 4.67
N SER A 146 -13.07 -14.69 5.06
CA SER A 146 -12.32 -15.88 4.69
C SER A 146 -12.79 -17.10 5.48
N ARG A 147 -13.04 -18.20 4.77
CA ARG A 147 -13.36 -19.51 5.35
C ARG A 147 -12.15 -20.45 5.46
N GLN A 148 -10.95 -19.98 5.11
CA GLN A 148 -9.74 -20.79 5.31
C GLN A 148 -9.53 -21.05 6.81
N ALA A 149 -9.22 -22.30 7.15
CA ALA A 149 -9.08 -22.75 8.53
C ALA A 149 -8.11 -21.84 9.30
N ARG A 150 -8.56 -21.40 10.48
CA ARG A 150 -7.80 -20.56 11.42
C ARG A 150 -6.52 -21.23 11.88
#